data_AF-A0A7W0PPE7-F1
#
_entry.id   AF-A0A7W0PPE7-F1
#
_cell.length_a   1.000
_cell.length_b   1.000
_cell.length_c   1.000
_cell.angle_alpha   90.00
_cell.angle_beta   90.00
_cell.angle_gamma   90.00
#
_symmetry.space_group_name_H-M   'P 1'
#
loop_
_entity.id
_entity.type
_entity.pdbx_description
1 polymer ?
#
loop_
_entity_poly.entity_id
_entity_poly.type
_entity_poly.pdbx_seq_one_letter_code
_entity_poly.pdbx_strand_id
1 'polypeptide(L)'
;MSGQFEIPPPERLEPRPEFPPITNPPLVDQEPVDWPEPEGFDFVGSDLLDELVSQNDIEGARKIVFCDPRVNDVLGGGSRIGNDPSIIEPKEPDESHLLVFHLYSCDSSNSIEVTFDAGTMDIVGVEMASVQPPQTRDELDTAIDLARQELGLNFGPDLVGRAMGITVDDPSEPLFGRRLADVRIGNPENRLPRHYAMVDLCEGRVLDAGDVR
;
A
#
# COMPACT_ATOMS: atom_id res chain seq x y z
N MET A 1 -11.20 47.76 24.48
CA MET A 1 -11.38 48.13 23.06
C MET A 1 -11.10 46.87 22.26
N SER A 2 -12.15 46.20 21.79
CA SER A 2 -12.05 44.92 21.06
C SER A 2 -12.12 45.26 19.57
N GLY A 3 -10.97 45.35 18.91
CA GLY A 3 -10.93 45.51 17.46
C GLY A 3 -11.33 44.20 16.79
N GLN A 4 -12.40 44.22 15.99
CA GLN A 4 -12.73 43.10 15.12
C GLN A 4 -11.67 43.00 14.02
N PHE A 5 -10.97 41.87 13.98
CA PHE A 5 -10.11 41.51 12.85
C PHE A 5 -11.02 40.90 11.78
N GLU A 6 -11.25 41.61 10.68
CA GLU A 6 -11.88 41.05 9.48
C GLU A 6 -10.79 40.45 8.59
N ILE A 7 -10.82 39.13 8.40
CA ILE A 7 -9.98 38.46 7.41
C ILE A 7 -10.66 38.65 6.05
N PRO A 8 -9.99 39.26 5.05
CA PRO A 8 -10.57 39.39 3.72
C PRO A 8 -10.84 38.01 3.12
N PRO A 9 -11.90 37.85 2.31
CA PRO A 9 -12.17 36.59 1.64
C PRO A 9 -10.96 36.20 0.79
N PRO A 10 -10.59 34.91 0.76
CA PRO A 10 -9.47 34.45 -0.06
C PRO A 10 -9.72 34.81 -1.52
N GLU A 11 -8.65 35.18 -2.24
CA GLU A 11 -8.72 35.44 -3.67
C GLU A 11 -9.28 34.20 -4.38
N ARG A 12 -10.32 34.41 -5.20
CA ARG A 12 -10.82 33.35 -6.08
C ARG A 12 -9.78 33.11 -7.15
N LEU A 13 -9.13 31.95 -7.10
CA LEU A 13 -8.30 31.47 -8.19
C LEU A 13 -9.15 31.42 -9.46
N GLU A 14 -8.58 31.90 -10.57
CA GLU A 14 -9.22 31.72 -11.87
C GLU A 14 -9.42 30.21 -12.13
N PRO A 15 -10.58 29.82 -12.71
CA PRO A 15 -10.83 28.43 -13.04
C PRO A 15 -9.74 27.95 -13.99
N ARG A 16 -8.86 27.10 -13.47
CA ARG A 16 -7.90 26.39 -14.30
C ARG A 16 -8.70 25.44 -15.20
N PRO A 17 -8.26 25.21 -16.45
CA PRO A 17 -8.85 24.16 -17.26
C PRO A 17 -8.75 22.85 -16.48
N GLU A 18 -9.88 22.29 -16.06
CA GLU A 18 -9.92 20.94 -15.52
C GLU A 18 -9.65 19.98 -16.68
N PHE A 19 -8.62 19.16 -16.55
CA PHE A 19 -8.37 18.10 -17.52
C PHE A 19 -9.55 17.14 -17.49
N PRO A 20 -10.12 16.75 -18.65
CA PRO A 20 -11.05 15.64 -18.64
C PRO A 20 -10.31 14.38 -18.16
N PRO A 21 -11.02 13.42 -17.57
CA PRO A 21 -10.41 12.17 -17.14
C PRO A 21 -9.78 11.47 -18.35
N ILE A 22 -8.46 11.35 -18.37
CA ILE A 22 -7.75 10.52 -19.34
C ILE A 22 -7.97 9.05 -18.92
N THR A 23 -8.82 8.33 -19.64
CA THR A 23 -9.04 6.90 -19.42
C THR A 23 -8.29 6.09 -20.48
N ASN A 24 -7.55 5.06 -20.04
CA ASN A 24 -6.93 4.08 -20.94
C ASN A 24 -7.47 2.67 -20.59
N PRO A 25 -8.21 1.98 -21.50
CA PRO A 25 -8.49 2.36 -22.89
C PRO A 25 -9.42 3.60 -23.01
N PRO A 26 -9.30 4.38 -24.10
CA PRO A 26 -10.15 5.53 -24.35
C PRO A 26 -11.62 5.11 -24.41
N LEU A 27 -12.51 6.03 -24.03
CA LEU A 27 -13.94 5.86 -24.25
C LEU A 27 -14.16 5.72 -25.76
N VAL A 28 -14.74 4.60 -26.18
CA VAL A 28 -14.87 4.18 -27.60
C VAL A 28 -15.61 5.23 -28.46
N ASP A 29 -16.36 6.13 -27.83
CA ASP A 29 -17.19 7.16 -28.49
C ASP A 29 -16.67 8.61 -28.33
N GLN A 30 -15.45 8.82 -27.84
CA GLN A 30 -14.87 10.16 -27.71
C GLN A 30 -13.70 10.35 -28.69
N GLU A 31 -13.77 11.42 -29.49
CA GLU A 31 -12.64 11.83 -30.32
C GLU A 31 -11.44 12.20 -29.43
N PRO A 32 -10.21 11.79 -29.80
CA PRO A 32 -9.01 12.19 -29.07
C PRO A 32 -8.92 13.71 -29.05
N VAL A 33 -8.91 14.30 -27.86
CA VAL A 33 -8.65 15.73 -27.70
C VAL A 33 -7.14 15.94 -27.74
N ASP A 34 -6.70 16.83 -28.64
CA ASP A 34 -5.29 17.21 -28.79
C ASP A 34 -4.89 18.14 -27.65
N TRP A 35 -4.17 17.60 -26.66
CA TRP A 35 -3.72 18.34 -25.47
C TRP A 35 -2.26 18.76 -25.64
N PRO A 36 -1.89 19.99 -25.23
CA PRO A 36 -0.49 20.38 -25.16
C PRO A 36 0.24 19.48 -24.14
N GLU A 37 1.46 19.05 -24.49
CA GLU A 37 2.30 18.30 -23.57
C GLU A 37 2.57 19.13 -22.31
N PRO A 38 2.43 18.55 -21.10
CA PRO A 38 2.75 19.28 -19.89
C PRO A 38 4.25 19.55 -19.82
N GLU A 39 4.63 20.82 -19.94
CA GLU A 39 5.99 21.28 -19.65
C GLU A 39 6.21 21.35 -18.13
N GLY A 40 7.24 20.68 -17.62
CA GLY A 40 7.86 21.02 -16.34
C GLY A 40 7.39 20.31 -15.06
N PHE A 41 7.00 19.03 -15.12
CA PHE A 41 6.87 18.20 -13.91
C PHE A 41 8.06 17.25 -13.77
N ASP A 42 9.05 17.64 -12.98
CA ASP A 42 10.05 16.71 -12.45
C ASP A 42 9.43 15.99 -11.24
N PHE A 43 9.26 14.67 -11.35
CA PHE A 43 9.05 13.84 -10.17
C PHE A 43 10.33 13.89 -9.34
N VAL A 44 10.24 14.48 -8.15
CA VAL A 44 11.32 14.43 -7.16
C VAL A 44 11.41 12.99 -6.67
N GLY A 45 12.27 12.20 -7.32
CA GLY A 45 12.61 10.84 -6.91
C GLY A 45 13.25 10.83 -5.53
N SER A 46 12.98 9.79 -4.76
CA SER A 46 13.37 9.59 -3.36
C SER A 46 14.86 9.23 -3.19
N ASP A 47 15.78 9.93 -3.85
CA ASP A 47 17.23 9.71 -3.71
C ASP A 47 17.76 10.18 -2.32
N LEU A 48 16.91 10.78 -1.49
CA LEU A 48 17.25 11.34 -0.16
C LEU A 48 17.40 10.29 0.95
N LEU A 49 16.85 9.07 0.78
CA LEU A 49 16.79 8.10 1.89
C LEU A 49 18.15 7.49 2.24
N ASP A 50 19.01 7.27 1.24
CA ASP A 50 20.35 6.68 1.45
C ASP A 50 21.34 7.64 2.15
N GLU A 51 21.02 8.95 2.22
CA GLU A 51 21.85 9.95 2.89
C GLU A 51 21.60 10.03 4.41
N LEU A 52 20.41 9.60 4.89
CA LEU A 52 19.98 9.80 6.28
C LEU A 52 20.33 8.62 7.19
N VAL A 53 20.15 7.39 6.70
CA VAL A 53 20.44 6.16 7.45
C VAL A 53 21.06 5.15 6.48
N SER A 54 22.17 4.51 6.88
CA SER A 54 22.83 3.56 5.99
C SER A 54 22.00 2.28 5.81
N GLN A 55 22.09 1.65 4.63
CA GLN A 55 21.45 0.35 4.38
C GLN A 55 21.89 -0.74 5.38
N ASN A 56 23.14 -0.69 5.85
CA ASN A 56 23.62 -1.59 6.89
C ASN A 56 22.89 -1.39 8.23
N ASP A 57 22.58 -0.15 8.60
CA ASP A 57 21.84 0.16 9.82
C ASP A 57 20.39 -0.29 9.70
N ILE A 58 19.76 -0.11 8.52
CA ILE A 58 18.42 -0.61 8.23
C ILE A 58 18.36 -2.14 8.34
N GLU A 59 19.32 -2.86 7.75
CA GLU A 59 19.40 -4.32 7.87
C GLU A 59 19.67 -4.79 9.31
N GLY A 60 20.50 -4.06 10.05
CA GLY A 60 20.76 -4.30 11.47
C GLY A 60 19.50 -4.12 12.31
N ALA A 61 18.82 -2.98 12.16
CA ALA A 61 17.55 -2.67 12.81
C ALA A 61 16.49 -3.73 12.49
N ARG A 62 16.36 -4.14 11.23
CA ARG A 62 15.44 -5.22 10.82
C ARG A 62 15.71 -6.51 11.60
N LYS A 63 16.97 -6.93 11.73
CA LYS A 63 17.30 -8.14 12.50
C LYS A 63 16.90 -8.00 13.97
N ILE A 64 17.13 -6.84 14.57
CA ILE A 64 16.77 -6.58 15.97
C ILE A 64 15.25 -6.61 16.13
N VAL A 65 14.53 -5.82 15.34
CA VAL A 65 13.07 -5.71 15.35
C VAL A 65 12.39 -7.07 15.19
N PHE A 66 12.81 -7.87 14.23
CA PHE A 66 12.21 -9.19 13.99
C PHE A 66 12.54 -10.21 15.08
N CYS A 67 13.60 -10.02 15.86
CA CYS A 67 14.00 -10.91 16.94
C CYS A 67 13.54 -10.43 18.33
N ASP A 68 13.08 -9.19 18.47
CA ASP A 68 12.77 -8.60 19.77
C ASP A 68 11.59 -9.30 20.46
N PRO A 69 11.74 -9.72 21.73
CA PRO A 69 10.66 -10.38 22.46
C PRO A 69 9.36 -9.58 22.52
N ARG A 70 9.42 -8.24 22.64
CA ARG A 70 8.23 -7.38 22.69
C ARG A 70 7.43 -7.45 21.40
N VAL A 71 8.12 -7.50 20.25
CA VAL A 71 7.49 -7.67 18.93
C VAL A 71 6.90 -9.07 18.80
N ASN A 72 7.65 -10.09 19.24
CA ASN A 72 7.20 -11.49 19.21
C ASN A 72 5.96 -11.73 20.09
N ASP A 73 5.90 -11.09 21.26
CA ASP A 73 4.80 -11.24 22.20
C ASP A 73 3.47 -10.69 21.63
N VAL A 74 3.53 -9.63 20.82
CA VAL A 74 2.34 -8.99 20.24
C VAL A 74 1.89 -9.67 18.94
N LEU A 75 2.82 -9.95 18.01
CA LEU A 75 2.49 -10.58 16.73
C LEU A 75 2.25 -12.09 16.85
N GLY A 76 2.77 -12.70 17.92
CA GLY A 76 2.85 -14.14 18.10
C GLY A 76 4.02 -14.76 17.32
N GLY A 77 4.10 -16.08 17.38
CA GLY A 77 4.98 -16.87 16.50
C GLY A 77 4.37 -17.01 15.10
N GLY A 78 5.22 -17.27 14.10
CA GLY A 78 4.78 -17.66 12.75
C GLY A 78 5.17 -16.69 11.63
N SER A 79 4.39 -16.67 10.55
CA SER A 79 4.72 -15.94 9.32
C SER A 79 4.43 -14.45 9.46
N ARG A 80 5.41 -13.62 9.07
CA ARG A 80 5.37 -12.17 9.24
C ARG A 80 5.62 -11.46 7.93
N ILE A 81 4.88 -10.38 7.72
CA ILE A 81 5.00 -9.51 6.56
C ILE A 81 5.38 -8.13 7.10
N GLY A 82 6.35 -7.48 6.46
CA GLY A 82 6.80 -6.15 6.82
C GLY A 82 7.41 -5.44 5.63
N ASN A 83 7.36 -4.12 5.65
CA ASN A 83 7.99 -3.28 4.62
C ASN A 83 9.37 -2.81 5.04
N ASP A 84 10.04 -2.15 4.10
CA ASP A 84 11.12 -1.24 4.44
C ASP A 84 10.63 -0.15 5.42
N PRO A 85 11.45 0.24 6.39
CA PRO A 85 11.04 1.22 7.38
C PRO A 85 10.87 2.60 6.75
N SER A 86 9.94 3.37 7.31
CA SER A 86 9.91 4.82 7.08
C SER A 86 10.96 5.48 7.97
N ILE A 87 11.66 6.49 7.45
CA ILE A 87 12.62 7.28 8.23
C ILE A 87 11.90 8.53 8.74
N ILE A 88 11.94 8.75 10.05
CA ILE A 88 11.53 10.00 10.68
C ILE A 88 12.80 10.79 10.99
N GLU A 89 12.90 11.96 10.38
CA GLU A 89 13.98 12.91 10.64
C GLU A 89 13.88 13.47 12.07
N PRO A 90 15.03 13.64 12.75
CA PRO A 90 15.08 14.26 14.06
C PRO A 90 14.59 15.70 14.01
N LYS A 91 13.95 16.18 15.10
CA LYS A 91 13.52 17.58 15.19
C LYS A 91 14.64 18.48 15.68
N GLU A 92 15.51 17.93 16.51
CA GLU A 92 16.68 18.62 17.06
C GLU A 92 17.99 17.99 16.55
N PRO A 93 19.08 18.75 16.37
CA PRO A 93 20.32 18.25 15.79
C PRO A 93 21.04 17.14 16.57
N ASP A 94 20.70 16.96 17.84
CA ASP A 94 21.26 15.94 18.74
C ASP A 94 20.39 14.69 18.85
N GLU A 95 19.20 14.69 18.24
CA GLU A 95 18.35 13.51 18.12
C GLU A 95 18.81 12.63 16.95
N SER A 96 18.65 11.32 17.12
CA SER A 96 18.87 10.33 16.08
C SER A 96 17.63 10.17 15.19
N HIS A 97 17.86 9.68 13.96
CA HIS A 97 16.77 9.24 13.10
C HIS A 97 16.00 8.09 13.74
N LEU A 98 14.68 8.13 13.62
CA LEU A 98 13.83 6.99 13.98
C LEU A 98 13.45 6.23 12.72
N LEU A 99 13.45 4.90 12.83
CA LEU A 99 12.96 3.98 11.81
C LEU A 99 11.62 3.42 12.29
N VAL A 100 10.60 3.54 11.45
CA VAL A 100 9.27 3.01 11.73
C VAL A 100 8.99 1.81 10.86
N PHE A 101 8.83 0.65 11.48
CA PHE A 101 8.48 -0.61 10.82
C PHE A 101 7.00 -0.90 11.02
N HIS A 102 6.30 -1.16 9.91
CA HIS A 102 4.95 -1.73 9.96
C HIS A 102 5.05 -3.23 9.73
N LEU A 103 4.57 -4.01 10.70
CA LEU A 103 4.60 -5.46 10.67
C LEU A 103 3.18 -6.01 10.78
N TYR A 104 2.96 -7.17 10.16
CA TYR A 104 1.68 -7.88 10.21
C TYR A 104 1.91 -9.38 10.34
N SER A 105 1.08 -10.03 11.14
CA SER A 105 1.10 -11.48 11.33
C SER A 105 -0.13 -12.11 10.70
N CYS A 106 0.10 -13.05 9.79
CA CYS A 106 -0.98 -13.82 9.16
C CYS A 106 -1.71 -14.74 10.14
N ASP A 107 -1.02 -15.19 11.18
CA ASP A 107 -1.56 -16.16 12.14
C ASP A 107 -2.49 -15.50 13.17
N SER A 108 -2.12 -14.30 13.63
CA SER A 108 -2.92 -13.54 14.60
C SER A 108 -3.79 -12.47 13.97
N SER A 109 -3.64 -12.20 12.66
CA SER A 109 -4.31 -11.10 11.94
C SER A 109 -4.10 -9.73 12.61
N ASN A 110 -2.97 -9.56 13.30
CA ASN A 110 -2.58 -8.34 13.99
C ASN A 110 -1.54 -7.57 13.19
N SER A 111 -1.66 -6.23 13.19
CA SER A 111 -0.61 -5.35 12.73
C SER A 111 -0.05 -4.53 13.90
N ILE A 112 1.25 -4.25 13.84
CA ILE A 112 1.94 -3.39 14.78
C ILE A 112 2.80 -2.37 14.05
N GLU A 113 3.04 -1.26 14.73
CA GLU A 113 4.06 -0.29 14.41
C GLU A 113 5.20 -0.43 15.43
N VAL A 114 6.44 -0.50 14.93
CA VAL A 114 7.64 -0.58 15.76
C VAL A 114 8.50 0.63 15.47
N THR A 115 8.72 1.45 16.49
CA THR A 115 9.62 2.60 16.43
C THR A 115 10.99 2.18 16.95
N PHE A 116 12.00 2.31 16.10
CA PHE A 116 13.38 1.96 16.36
C PHE A 116 14.26 3.21 16.29
N ASP A 117 15.11 3.41 17.28
CA ASP A 117 16.06 4.52 17.32
C ASP A 117 17.39 4.05 16.71
N ALA A 118 17.74 4.64 15.56
CA ALA A 118 18.95 4.28 14.83
C ALA A 118 20.26 4.68 15.54
N GLY A 119 20.21 5.69 16.43
CA GLY A 119 21.38 6.14 17.18
C GLY A 119 21.70 5.24 18.37
N THR A 120 20.67 4.78 19.09
CA THR A 120 20.84 3.86 20.23
C THR A 120 20.79 2.38 19.83
N MET A 121 20.35 2.08 18.61
CA MET A 121 20.14 0.73 18.10
C MET A 121 19.17 -0.08 18.96
N ASP A 122 18.11 0.56 19.45
CA ASP A 122 17.09 -0.05 20.30
C ASP A 122 15.67 0.29 19.84
N ILE A 123 14.72 -0.57 20.19
CA ILE A 123 13.30 -0.33 19.97
C ILE A 123 12.78 0.55 21.11
N VAL A 124 12.24 1.70 20.73
CA VAL A 124 11.68 2.70 21.67
C VAL A 124 10.17 2.61 21.77
N GLY A 125 9.49 1.98 20.79
CA GLY A 125 8.03 1.83 20.78
C GLY A 125 7.56 0.57 20.06
N VAL A 126 6.52 -0.07 20.59
CA VAL A 126 5.79 -1.17 19.95
C VAL A 126 4.31 -0.93 20.22
N GLU A 127 3.55 -0.63 19.17
CA GLU A 127 2.14 -0.25 19.28
C GLU A 127 1.28 -1.04 18.31
N MET A 128 0.02 -1.32 18.68
CA MET A 128 -0.95 -1.92 17.77
C MET A 128 -1.30 -0.92 16.67
N ALA A 129 -1.19 -1.35 15.42
CA ALA A 129 -1.56 -0.55 14.26
C ALA A 129 -2.93 -0.98 13.73
N SER A 130 -3.73 -0.01 13.29
CA SER A 130 -5.00 -0.26 12.60
C SER A 130 -4.83 -0.44 11.08
N VAL A 131 -3.61 -0.30 10.57
CA VAL A 131 -3.29 -0.37 9.14
C VAL A 131 -2.32 -1.52 8.89
N GLN A 132 -2.58 -2.29 7.83
CA GLN A 132 -1.66 -3.33 7.40
C GLN A 132 -0.55 -2.73 6.51
N PRO A 133 0.64 -3.34 6.45
CA PRO A 133 1.63 -3.07 5.41
C PRO A 133 0.99 -3.16 4.01
N PRO A 134 1.33 -2.28 3.03
CA PRO A 134 0.87 -2.45 1.66
C PRO A 134 1.25 -3.83 1.09
N GLN A 135 0.45 -4.36 0.18
CA GLN A 135 0.81 -5.59 -0.53
C GLN A 135 2.03 -5.35 -1.42
N THR A 136 2.94 -6.32 -1.40
CA THR A 136 4.06 -6.39 -2.34
C THR A 136 3.57 -6.84 -3.71
N ARG A 137 4.38 -6.56 -4.75
CA ARG A 137 4.09 -7.04 -6.11
C ARG A 137 4.01 -8.57 -6.18
N ASP A 138 4.91 -9.27 -5.48
CA ASP A 138 4.95 -10.73 -5.46
C ASP A 138 3.69 -11.33 -4.83
N GLU A 139 3.14 -10.70 -3.78
CA GLU A 139 1.85 -11.11 -3.19
C GLU A 139 0.70 -10.95 -4.18
N LEU A 140 0.65 -9.82 -4.90
CA LEU A 140 -0.39 -9.55 -5.89
C LEU A 140 -0.27 -10.47 -7.11
N ASP A 141 0.95 -10.77 -7.58
CA ASP A 141 1.19 -11.72 -8.66
C ASP A 141 0.79 -13.14 -8.24
N THR A 142 1.09 -13.53 -6.99
CA THR A 142 0.62 -14.81 -6.41
C THR A 142 -0.90 -14.88 -6.35
N ALA A 143 -1.57 -13.79 -5.97
CA ALA A 143 -3.03 -13.73 -5.94
C ALA A 143 -3.64 -13.93 -7.32
N ILE A 144 -3.04 -13.31 -8.35
CA ILE A 144 -3.44 -13.51 -9.73
C ILE A 144 -3.31 -14.98 -10.10
N ASP A 145 -2.17 -15.61 -9.82
CA ASP A 145 -1.95 -17.02 -10.17
C ASP A 145 -2.94 -17.98 -9.47
N LEU A 146 -3.26 -17.73 -8.19
CA LEU A 146 -4.30 -18.49 -7.47
C LEU A 146 -5.68 -18.32 -8.11
N ALA A 147 -6.07 -17.09 -8.45
CA ALA A 147 -7.34 -16.81 -9.11
C ALA A 147 -7.44 -17.49 -10.48
N ARG A 148 -6.35 -17.51 -11.26
CA ARG A 148 -6.28 -18.18 -12.56
C ARG A 148 -6.52 -19.67 -12.44
N GLN A 149 -5.87 -20.29 -11.46
CA GLN A 149 -6.00 -21.72 -11.19
C GLN A 149 -7.44 -22.07 -10.80
N GLU A 150 -8.05 -21.31 -9.89
CA GLU A 150 -9.41 -21.56 -9.41
C GLU A 150 -10.45 -21.44 -10.53
N LEU A 151 -10.30 -20.42 -11.39
CA LEU A 151 -11.23 -20.18 -12.49
C LEU A 151 -11.03 -21.14 -13.69
N GLY A 152 -10.00 -21.99 -13.67
CA GLY A 152 -9.67 -22.90 -14.77
C GLY A 152 -9.36 -22.17 -16.08
N LEU A 153 -8.87 -20.94 -16.00
CA LEU A 153 -8.60 -20.10 -17.17
C LEU A 153 -7.26 -20.46 -17.80
N ASN A 154 -7.28 -20.89 -19.07
CA ASN A 154 -6.08 -21.00 -19.88
C ASN A 154 -5.73 -19.62 -20.44
N PHE A 155 -4.53 -19.11 -20.14
CA PHE A 155 -4.07 -17.83 -20.68
C PHE A 155 -3.78 -17.95 -22.17
N GLY A 156 -4.73 -17.49 -22.98
CA GLY A 156 -4.38 -16.86 -24.24
C GLY A 156 -3.75 -15.49 -24.00
N PRO A 157 -3.10 -14.89 -25.01
CA PRO A 157 -2.55 -13.53 -24.91
C PRO A 157 -3.61 -12.46 -24.57
N ASP A 158 -4.88 -12.80 -24.69
CA ASP A 158 -6.02 -11.90 -24.58
C ASP A 158 -6.60 -11.76 -23.16
N LEU A 159 -6.02 -12.41 -22.14
CA LEU A 159 -6.46 -12.27 -20.75
C LEU A 159 -5.31 -11.75 -19.90
N VAL A 160 -5.54 -10.68 -19.14
CA VAL A 160 -4.61 -10.06 -18.20
C VAL A 160 -5.28 -9.98 -16.84
N GLY A 161 -4.57 -10.40 -15.80
CA GLY A 161 -5.00 -10.24 -14.41
C GLY A 161 -4.44 -8.97 -13.81
N ARG A 162 -5.23 -8.29 -12.98
CA ARG A 162 -4.79 -7.22 -12.09
C ARG A 162 -5.29 -7.53 -10.69
N ALA A 163 -4.48 -7.26 -9.68
CA ALA A 163 -4.86 -7.42 -8.29
C ALA A 163 -4.70 -6.11 -7.53
N MET A 164 -5.56 -5.91 -6.55
CA MET A 164 -5.52 -4.78 -5.63
C MET A 164 -5.75 -5.29 -4.22
N GLY A 165 -4.99 -4.75 -3.27
CA GLY A 165 -5.24 -5.01 -1.86
C GLY A 165 -6.60 -4.48 -1.42
N ILE A 166 -7.32 -5.26 -0.63
CA ILE A 166 -8.56 -4.82 0.01
C ILE A 166 -8.52 -5.13 1.51
N THR A 167 -9.20 -4.30 2.30
CA THR A 167 -9.38 -4.50 3.74
C THR A 167 -10.86 -4.61 4.06
N VAL A 168 -11.16 -5.35 5.12
CA VAL A 168 -12.49 -5.42 5.72
C VAL A 168 -12.40 -4.77 7.09
N ASP A 169 -13.02 -3.60 7.22
CA ASP A 169 -12.86 -2.73 8.39
C ASP A 169 -13.94 -2.97 9.46
N ASP A 170 -14.99 -3.75 9.16
CA ASP A 170 -16.06 -4.07 10.11
C ASP A 170 -15.66 -5.27 11.00
N PRO A 171 -15.48 -5.10 12.32
CA PRO A 171 -15.11 -6.18 13.24
C PRO A 171 -16.11 -7.33 13.36
N SER A 172 -17.35 -7.14 12.88
CA SER A 172 -18.38 -8.17 12.88
C SER A 172 -18.31 -9.10 11.67
N GLU A 173 -17.59 -8.70 10.62
CA GLU A 173 -17.42 -9.50 9.40
C GLU A 173 -16.40 -10.63 9.62
N PRO A 174 -16.65 -11.86 9.11
CA PRO A 174 -15.71 -12.98 9.27
C PRO A 174 -14.32 -12.75 8.65
N LEU A 175 -14.23 -11.78 7.72
CA LEU A 175 -13.01 -11.44 7.02
C LEU A 175 -12.29 -10.21 7.61
N PHE A 176 -12.78 -9.69 8.74
CA PHE A 176 -12.14 -8.58 9.45
C PHE A 176 -10.66 -8.85 9.72
N GLY A 177 -9.82 -7.85 9.47
CA GLY A 177 -8.39 -7.91 9.74
C GLY A 177 -7.59 -8.86 8.85
N ARG A 178 -8.23 -9.59 7.92
CA ARG A 178 -7.53 -10.49 7.01
C ARG A 178 -6.79 -9.72 5.92
N ARG A 179 -5.75 -10.35 5.38
CA ARG A 179 -4.95 -9.80 4.29
C ARG A 179 -5.47 -10.31 2.96
N LEU A 180 -6.26 -9.47 2.29
CA LEU A 180 -7.04 -9.87 1.11
C LEU A 180 -6.57 -9.15 -0.16
N ALA A 181 -6.81 -9.79 -1.30
CA ALA A 181 -6.66 -9.18 -2.62
C ALA A 181 -7.93 -9.39 -3.46
N ASP A 182 -8.40 -8.33 -4.11
CA ASP A 182 -9.38 -8.39 -5.18
C ASP A 182 -8.65 -8.54 -6.52
N VAL A 183 -8.92 -9.62 -7.22
CA VAL A 183 -8.31 -9.95 -8.51
C VAL A 183 -9.36 -9.79 -9.60
N ARG A 184 -9.02 -9.04 -10.65
CA ARG A 184 -9.85 -8.81 -11.82
C ARG A 184 -9.12 -9.32 -13.06
N ILE A 185 -9.78 -10.18 -13.83
CA ILE A 185 -9.21 -10.79 -15.04
C ILE A 185 -10.08 -10.44 -16.23
N GLY A 186 -9.48 -9.96 -17.30
CA GLY A 186 -10.19 -9.62 -18.53
C GLY A 186 -9.25 -9.34 -19.69
N ASN A 187 -9.83 -9.03 -20.84
CA ASN A 187 -9.05 -8.60 -21.99
C ASN A 187 -8.67 -7.12 -21.81
N PRO A 188 -7.39 -6.74 -21.97
CA PRO A 188 -6.93 -5.36 -21.76
C PRO A 188 -7.59 -4.35 -22.72
N GLU A 189 -8.06 -4.78 -23.89
CA GLU A 189 -8.81 -3.96 -24.85
C GLU A 189 -10.26 -3.73 -24.41
N ASN A 190 -10.76 -4.51 -23.44
CA ASN A 190 -12.08 -4.32 -22.87
C ASN A 190 -11.97 -3.52 -21.56
N ARG A 191 -12.87 -2.55 -21.41
CA ARG A 191 -12.93 -1.70 -20.21
C ARG A 191 -13.28 -2.47 -18.93
N LEU A 192 -14.11 -3.50 -19.04
CA LEU A 192 -14.59 -4.27 -17.89
C LEU A 192 -13.88 -5.62 -17.80
N PRO A 193 -13.47 -6.04 -16.60
CA PRO A 193 -13.01 -7.40 -16.38
C PRO A 193 -14.15 -8.38 -16.63
N ARG A 194 -13.81 -9.59 -17.07
CA ARG A 194 -14.77 -10.67 -17.31
C ARG A 194 -14.91 -11.59 -16.11
N HIS A 195 -13.86 -11.72 -15.32
CA HIS A 195 -13.82 -12.58 -14.15
C HIS A 195 -13.27 -11.82 -12.95
N TYR A 196 -13.63 -12.32 -11.76
CA TYR A 196 -13.10 -11.84 -10.50
C TYR A 196 -12.74 -13.00 -9.58
N ALA A 197 -11.87 -12.71 -8.62
CA ALA A 197 -11.64 -13.57 -7.47
C ALA A 197 -11.23 -12.72 -6.25
N MET A 198 -11.68 -13.13 -5.08
CA MET A 198 -11.19 -12.61 -3.81
C MET A 198 -10.24 -13.64 -3.21
N VAL A 199 -9.02 -13.23 -2.90
CA VAL A 199 -7.94 -14.13 -2.46
C VAL A 199 -7.51 -13.77 -1.05
N ASP A 200 -7.37 -14.77 -0.20
CA ASP A 200 -6.70 -14.65 1.09
C ASP A 200 -5.20 -14.89 0.89
N LEU A 201 -4.40 -13.84 1.09
CA LEU A 201 -2.96 -13.88 0.89
C LEU A 201 -2.22 -14.63 2.00
N CYS A 202 -2.81 -14.70 3.19
CA CYS A 202 -2.23 -15.41 4.32
C CYS A 202 -2.42 -16.91 4.21
N GLU A 203 -3.61 -17.34 3.78
CA GLU A 203 -3.92 -18.76 3.60
C GLU A 203 -3.55 -19.29 2.21
N GLY A 204 -3.21 -18.40 1.27
CA GLY A 204 -2.86 -18.77 -0.10
C GLY A 204 -4.02 -19.46 -0.83
N ARG A 205 -5.26 -18.99 -0.63
CA ARG A 205 -6.45 -19.60 -1.23
C ARG A 205 -7.45 -18.58 -1.74
N VAL A 206 -8.25 -19.01 -2.70
CA VAL A 206 -9.38 -18.23 -3.22
C VAL A 206 -10.59 -18.39 -2.28
N LEU A 207 -11.21 -17.28 -1.92
CA LEU A 207 -12.38 -17.21 -1.05
C LEU A 207 -13.69 -17.19 -1.85
N ASP A 208 -13.68 -16.49 -2.97
CA ASP A 208 -14.81 -16.35 -3.89
C ASP A 208 -14.27 -16.08 -5.29
N ALA A 209 -14.96 -16.58 -6.33
CA ALA A 209 -14.56 -16.37 -7.72
C ALA A 209 -15.73 -16.62 -8.69
N GLY A 210 -15.71 -15.91 -9.81
CA GLY A 210 -16.67 -16.15 -10.89
C GLY A 210 -16.61 -15.12 -12.00
N ASP A 211 -17.67 -15.12 -12.81
CA ASP A 211 -17.86 -14.14 -13.87
C ASP A 211 -18.40 -12.81 -13.31
N VAL A 212 -17.91 -11.70 -13.85
CA VAL A 212 -18.46 -10.37 -13.61
C VAL A 212 -19.75 -10.24 -14.43
N ARG A 213 -20.88 -10.07 -13.74
CA ARG A 213 -22.20 -9.88 -14.37
C ARG A 213 -22.52 -8.41 -14.59
#